data_AF-A0A5K1BS55-F1
#
_entry.id   AF-A0A5K1BS55-F1
#
_cell.length_a   1.000
_cell.length_b   1.000
_cell.length_c   1.000
_cell.angle_alpha   90.00
_cell.angle_beta   90.00
_cell.angle_gamma   90.00
#
_symmetry.space_group_name_H-M   'P 1'
#
loop_
_entity.id
_entity.type
_entity.pdbx_description
1 polymer ?
#
loop_
_entity_poly.entity_id
_entity_poly.type
_entity_poly.pdbx_seq_one_letter_code
_entity_poly.pdbx_strand_id
1 'polypeptide(L)' 'DQEVQKLFKKWIVAHNKSYNGLREREKKFGIFKDNLLYIDQHNAGSHSYKLGLNQFSDLTNEEYRSTYAHTRMDENREL' A
#
# COMPACT_ATOMS: atom_id res chain seq x y z
N ASP A 1 -15.87 3.55 9.52
CA ASP A 1 -15.67 2.71 8.31
C ASP A 1 -16.18 3.35 7.02
N GLN A 2 -17.40 3.92 6.99
CA GLN A 2 -17.97 4.53 5.77
C GLN A 2 -17.09 5.61 5.11
N GLU A 3 -16.43 6.46 5.90
CA GLU A 3 -15.52 7.49 5.38
C GLU A 3 -14.28 6.88 4.70
N VAL A 4 -13.72 5.80 5.28
CA VAL A 4 -12.57 5.10 4.70
C VAL A 4 -12.97 4.37 3.43
N GLN A 5 -14.19 3.84 3.34
CA GLN A 5 -14.72 3.28 2.09
C GLN A 5 -14.87 4.33 0.99
N LYS A 6 -15.33 5.54 1.32
CA LYS A 6 -15.39 6.65 0.35
C LYS A 6 -13.99 7.04 -0.12
N LEU A 7 -13.04 7.15 0.82
CA LEU A 7 -11.64 7.45 0.50
C LEU A 7 -11.03 6.39 -0.39
N PHE A 8 -11.24 5.10 -0.07
CA PHE A 8 -10.76 3.99 -0.88
C PHE A 8 -11.35 4.01 -2.30
N LYS A 9 -12.65 4.28 -2.46
CA LYS A 9 -13.28 4.43 -3.78
C LYS A 9 -12.65 5.58 -4.58
N LYS A 10 -12.41 6.74 -3.96
CA LYS A 10 -11.73 7.86 -4.61
C LYS A 10 -10.29 7.50 -5.00
N TRP A 11 -9.57 6.83 -4.10
CA TRP A 11 -8.19 6.40 -4.31
C TRP A 11 -8.07 5.38 -5.44
N ILE A 12 -9.00 4.41 -5.54
CA ILE A 12 -9.08 3.44 -6.65
C ILE A 12 -9.17 4.17 -7.99
N VAL A 13 -10.07 5.15 -8.09
CA VAL A 13 -10.28 5.92 -9.33
C VAL A 13 -9.04 6.76 -9.64
N ALA A 14 -8.47 7.44 -8.64
CA ALA A 14 -7.28 8.28 -8.82
C ALA A 14 -6.04 7.50 -9.28
N HIS A 15 -5.91 6.24 -8.87
CA HIS A 15 -4.76 5.37 -9.21
C HIS A 15 -5.11 4.29 -10.25
N ASN A 16 -6.28 4.40 -10.88
CA ASN A 16 -6.78 3.50 -11.91
C ASN A 16 -6.68 2.00 -11.54
N LYS A 17 -7.09 1.67 -10.31
CA LYS A 17 -7.01 0.31 -9.76
C LYS A 17 -8.23 -0.53 -10.18
N SER A 18 -7.97 -1.77 -10.56
CA SER A 18 -9.00 -2.77 -10.89
C SER A 18 -8.72 -4.09 -10.17
N TYR A 19 -9.77 -4.76 -9.68
CA TYR A 19 -9.67 -6.02 -8.95
C TYR A 19 -10.56 -7.09 -9.59
N ASN A 20 -10.12 -8.34 -9.56
CA ASN A 20 -10.79 -9.51 -10.14
C ASN A 20 -11.88 -10.05 -9.20
N GLY A 21 -12.83 -9.19 -8.85
CA GLY A 21 -14.01 -9.54 -8.06
C GLY A 21 -14.06 -8.97 -6.64
N LEU A 22 -15.15 -9.26 -5.96
CA LEU A 22 -15.46 -8.68 -4.64
C LEU A 22 -14.48 -9.13 -3.57
N ARG A 23 -14.11 -10.41 -3.54
CA ARG A 23 -13.21 -10.96 -2.53
C ARG A 23 -11.82 -10.32 -2.57
N GLU A 24 -11.26 -10.11 -3.76
CA GLU A 24 -9.97 -9.42 -3.90
C GLU A 24 -10.09 -7.96 -3.47
N ARG A 25 -11.15 -7.28 -3.90
CA ARG A 25 -11.41 -5.90 -3.49
C ARG A 25 -11.53 -5.75 -1.97
N GLU A 26 -12.20 -6.67 -1.28
CA GLU A 26 -12.31 -6.68 0.17
C GLU A 26 -10.96 -6.90 0.85
N LYS A 27 -10.15 -7.85 0.36
CA LYS A 27 -8.76 -8.04 0.84
C LYS A 27 -7.94 -6.75 0.69
N LYS A 28 -7.99 -6.13 -0.49
CA LYS A 28 -7.25 -4.90 -0.81
C LYS A 28 -7.75 -3.70 0.00
N PHE A 29 -9.05 -3.65 0.32
CA PHE A 29 -9.59 -2.66 1.24
C PHE A 29 -9.06 -2.82 2.66
N GLY A 30 -8.94 -4.06 3.16
CA GLY A 30 -8.32 -4.35 4.46
C GLY A 30 -6.89 -3.82 4.52
N ILE A 31 -6.06 -4.17 3.53
CA ILE A 31 -4.68 -3.69 3.43
C ILE A 31 -4.61 -2.16 3.34
N PHE A 32 -5.51 -1.54 2.57
CA PHE A 32 -5.60 -0.09 2.49
C PHE A 32 -5.90 0.58 3.83
N LYS A 33 -6.78 -0.01 4.64
CA LYS A 33 -7.07 0.48 6.00
C LYS A 33 -5.84 0.38 6.90
N ASP A 34 -5.13 -0.74 6.86
CA ASP A 34 -3.94 -0.96 7.69
C ASP A 34 -2.83 0.03 7.32
N ASN A 35 -2.61 0.25 6.02
CA ASN A 35 -1.65 1.24 5.53
C ASN A 35 -2.06 2.68 5.88
N LEU A 36 -3.35 3.01 5.83
CA LEU A 36 -3.85 4.32 6.24
C LEU A 36 -3.61 4.57 7.74
N LEU A 37 -3.85 3.57 8.59
CA LEU A 37 -3.57 3.65 10.02
C LEU A 37 -2.07 3.82 10.28
N TYR A 38 -1.23 3.08 9.56
CA TYR A 38 0.23 3.21 9.67
C TYR A 38 0.71 4.62 9.29
N ILE A 39 0.17 5.19 8.21
CA ILE A 39 0.47 6.57 7.77
C ILE A 39 0.07 7.57 8.85
N ASP A 40 -1.13 7.43 9.42
CA ASP A 40 -1.63 8.33 10.45
C ASP A 40 -0.75 8.29 11.71
N GLN A 41 -0.42 7.09 12.19
CA GLN A 41 0.47 6.87 13.34
C GLN A 41 1.87 7.44 13.09
N HIS A 42 2.45 7.18 11.92
CA HIS A 42 3.76 7.72 11.56
C HIS A 42 3.73 9.26 11.48
N ASN A 43 2.67 9.84 10.91
CA ASN A 43 2.56 11.29 10.78
C ASN A 43 2.21 12.01 12.08
N ALA A 44 1.63 11.30 13.05
CA ALA A 44 1.40 11.82 14.41
C ALA A 44 2.70 11.87 15.24
N GLY A 45 3.72 11.10 14.87
CA GLY A 45 5.05 11.16 15.46
C GLY A 45 5.89 12.34 14.96
N SER A 46 7.04 12.57 15.61
CA SER A 46 8.03 13.55 15.16
C SER A 46 9.05 12.90 14.23
N HIS A 47 8.65 12.71 12.97
CA HIS A 47 9.51 12.19 11.92
C HIS A 47 9.97 13.32 10.99
N SER A 48 11.17 13.19 10.42
CA SER A 48 11.72 14.16 9.45
C SER A 48 11.00 14.15 8.10
N TYR A 49 10.12 13.17 7.87
CA TYR A 49 9.31 13.03 6.67
C TYR A 49 7.90 12.57 7.04
N LYS A 50 6.97 12.76 6.12
CA LYS A 50 5.59 12.31 6.24
C LYS A 50 5.28 11.24 5.21
N LEU A 51 4.43 10.30 5.58
CA LEU A 51 3.88 9.31 4.67
C LEU A 51 2.56 9.82 4.08
N GLY A 52 2.21 9.27 2.93
CA GLY A 52 0.96 9.59 2.24
C GLY A 52 0.44 8.39 1.48
N LEU A 53 -0.85 8.44 1.15
CA LEU A 53 -1.46 7.43 0.28
C LEU A 53 -0.85 7.54 -1.12
N ASN A 54 -0.38 6.42 -1.64
CA ASN A 54 0.25 6.30 -2.95
C ASN A 54 -0.33 5.11 -3.70
N GLN A 55 0.15 4.83 -4.92
CA GLN A 55 -0.32 3.71 -5.74
C GLN A 55 -0.07 2.31 -5.14
N PHE A 56 0.72 2.20 -4.08
CA PHE A 56 1.04 0.94 -3.39
C PHE A 56 0.28 0.78 -2.07
N SER A 57 -0.61 1.72 -1.72
CA SER A 57 -1.35 1.68 -0.45
C SER A 57 -2.33 0.51 -0.34
N ASP A 58 -2.56 -0.27 -1.39
CA ASP A 58 -3.33 -1.54 -1.34
C ASP A 58 -2.44 -2.80 -1.34
N LEU A 59 -1.13 -2.64 -1.20
CA LEU A 59 -0.17 -3.75 -1.14
C LEU A 59 0.37 -3.92 0.28
N THR A 60 0.62 -5.17 0.65
CA THR A 60 1.47 -5.46 1.81
C THR A 60 2.94 -5.23 1.45
N ASN A 61 3.81 -5.12 2.47
CA ASN A 61 5.25 -4.98 2.22
C ASN A 61 5.82 -6.19 1.45
N GLU A 62 5.31 -7.39 1.73
CA GLU A 62 5.65 -8.61 1.00
C GLU A 62 5.20 -8.56 -0.46
N GLU A 63 3.93 -8.20 -0.72
CA GLU A 63 3.41 -8.06 -2.09
C GLU A 63 4.20 -7.00 -2.89
N TYR A 64 4.57 -5.89 -2.23
CA TYR A 64 5.42 -4.86 -2.82
C TYR A 64 6.82 -5.42 -3.13
N ARG A 65 7.44 -6.15 -2.21
CA ARG A 65 8.77 -6.71 -2.40
C ARG A 65 8.83 -7.73 -3.53
N SER A 66 7.90 -8.69 -3.53
CA SER A 66 7.87 -9.75 -4.55
C SER A 66 7.62 -9.22 -5.97
N THR A 67 6.84 -8.13 -6.09
CA THR A 67 6.44 -7.61 -7.41
C THR A 67 7.34 -6.47 -7.89
N TYR A 68 7.71 -5.56 -7.00
CA TYR A 68 8.38 -4.30 -7.36
C TYR A 68 9.81 -4.20 -6.82
N ALA A 69 10.13 -4.85 -5.70
CA ALA A 69 11.49 -4.88 -5.17
C ALA A 69 12.24 -6.15 -5.61
N HIS A 70 12.32 -6.36 -6.92
CA HIS A 70 13.34 -7.25 -7.50
C HIS A 70 14.71 -6.59 -7.30
N THR A 71 15.25 -6.69 -6.09
CA THR A 71 16.69 -6.64 -5.93
C THR A 71 17.24 -7.77 -6.77
N ARG A 72 18.02 -7.42 -7.81
CA ARG A 72 19.05 -8.31 -8.31
C ARG A 72 19.96 -8.62 -7.12
N MET A 73 19.64 -9.66 -6.38
CA MET A 73 20.66 -10.40 -5.69
C MET A 73 21.42 -11.11 -6.81
N ASP A 74 22.29 -10.37 -7.50
CA ASP A 74 23.42 -10.99 -8.16
C ASP A 74 24.16 -11.72 -7.03
N GLU A 75 24.02 -13.04 -6.98
CA GLU A 75 24.79 -13.97 -6.13
C GLU A 75 26.28 -13.97 -6.49
N ASN A 76 26.81 -12.85 -6.97
CA ASN A 76 28.16 -12.68 -7.49
C ASN A 76 28.81 -11.38 -6.98
N ARG A 77 28.47 -10.94 -5.77
CA ARG A 77 29.40 -10.15 -4.95
C ARG A 77 30.31 -11.11 -4.18
N GLU A 78 31.12 -11.87 -4.92
CA GLU A 78 32.35 -12.39 -4.34
C GLU A 78 33.28 -11.21 -4.07
N LEU A 79 33.77 -11.13 -2.83
CA LEU A 79 34.75 -10.15 -2.34
C LEU A 79 36.14 -10.43 -2.90
#